data_AF-A0A9E1JGP4-F1
#
_entry.id   AF-A0A9E1JGP4-F1
#
_cell.length_a   1.000
_cell.length_b   1.000
_cell.length_c   1.000
_cell.angle_alpha   90.00
_cell.angle_beta   90.00
_cell.angle_gamma   90.00
#
_symmetry.space_group_name_H-M   'P 1'
#
loop_
_entity.id
_entity.type
_entity.pdbx_description
1 polymer ?
#
loop_
_entity_poly.entity_id
_entity_poly.type
_entity_poly.pdbx_seq_one_letter_code
_entity_poly.pdbx_strand_id
1 'polypeptide(L)'
;MGLLKRENFSSGAPFEETVGYSRAVKVDNMVFVGGTTSTNSKGIVEGPEDIYLQTKISLKKIEDVLLEAGAAISEVIRVRIYVTDITRAQECLKAYSELFKSVKPVITMAEVSALARPEHLVEIEADAIIGSYKVSKSIG
;
A
#
# COMPACT_ATOMS: atom_id res chain seq x y z
N MET A 1 4.19 -14.32 -28.37
CA MET A 1 4.16 -14.09 -26.90
C MET A 1 2.83 -14.60 -26.39
N GLY A 2 2.81 -15.35 -25.29
CA GLY A 2 1.55 -15.72 -24.65
C GLY A 2 0.83 -14.47 -24.11
N LEU A 3 -0.49 -14.55 -24.00
CA LEU A 3 -1.27 -13.51 -23.33
C LEU A 3 -0.98 -13.56 -21.82
N LEU A 4 -0.83 -12.39 -21.18
CA LEU A 4 -0.68 -12.28 -19.73
C LEU A 4 -2.03 -12.56 -19.04
N LYS A 5 -2.05 -13.26 -17.91
CA LYS A 5 -3.27 -13.51 -17.12
C LYS A 5 -3.50 -12.36 -16.14
N ARG A 6 -4.72 -11.80 -16.13
CA ARG A 6 -5.14 -10.75 -15.19
C ARG A 6 -6.12 -11.27 -14.15
N GLU A 7 -5.92 -10.91 -12.89
CA GLU A 7 -6.81 -11.18 -11.75
C GLU A 7 -7.03 -9.88 -10.96
N ASN A 8 -8.27 -9.58 -10.57
CA ASN A 8 -8.60 -8.40 -9.78
C ASN A 8 -9.02 -8.82 -8.37
N PHE A 9 -8.60 -8.05 -7.37
CA PHE A 9 -8.90 -8.27 -5.96
C PHE A 9 -9.70 -7.09 -5.44
N SER A 10 -10.77 -7.36 -4.71
CA SER A 10 -11.65 -6.35 -4.12
C SER A 10 -11.61 -6.45 -2.61
N SER A 11 -11.68 -5.30 -1.92
CA SER A 11 -11.84 -5.29 -0.46
C SER A 11 -13.31 -5.42 -0.01
N GLY A 12 -14.25 -5.45 -0.96
CA GLY A 12 -15.69 -5.43 -0.67
C GLY A 12 -16.21 -4.07 -0.19
N ALA A 13 -15.40 -3.01 -0.28
CA ALA A 13 -15.83 -1.66 0.07
C ALA A 13 -16.89 -1.18 -0.95
N PRO A 14 -18.04 -0.61 -0.51
CA PRO A 14 -19.12 -0.19 -1.42
C PRO A 14 -18.68 0.78 -2.53
N PHE A 15 -17.62 1.56 -2.27
CA PHE A 15 -17.07 2.51 -3.22
C PHE A 15 -16.36 1.84 -4.41
N GLU A 16 -15.77 0.66 -4.22
CA GLU A 16 -15.10 -0.09 -5.30
C GLU A 16 -16.10 -0.49 -6.40
N GLU A 17 -17.28 -0.96 -6.01
CA GLU A 17 -18.34 -1.33 -6.94
C GLU A 17 -18.97 -0.10 -7.60
N THR A 18 -19.22 0.97 -6.83
CA THR A 18 -19.87 2.18 -7.34
C THR A 18 -18.98 2.96 -8.32
N VAL A 19 -17.66 3.01 -8.08
CA VAL A 19 -16.70 3.78 -8.89
C VAL A 19 -16.01 2.93 -9.96
N GLY A 20 -15.84 1.62 -9.72
CA GLY A 20 -15.20 0.71 -10.67
C GLY A 20 -13.68 0.64 -10.56
N TYR A 21 -13.14 0.51 -9.33
CA TYR A 21 -11.72 0.22 -9.10
C TYR A 21 -11.54 -1.05 -8.26
N SER A 22 -10.38 -1.67 -8.35
CA SER A 22 -10.01 -2.85 -7.56
C SER A 22 -9.00 -2.46 -6.48
N ARG A 23 -9.01 -3.14 -5.33
CA ARG A 23 -8.00 -2.97 -4.29
C ARG A 23 -6.61 -3.31 -4.83
N ALA A 24 -6.52 -4.40 -5.57
CA ALA A 24 -5.30 -4.77 -6.29
C ALA A 24 -5.63 -5.39 -7.65
N VAL A 25 -4.66 -5.33 -8.55
CA VAL A 25 -4.67 -6.05 -9.82
C VAL A 25 -3.38 -6.83 -9.94
N LYS A 26 -3.50 -8.11 -10.25
CA LYS A 26 -2.39 -9.00 -10.59
C LYS A 26 -2.36 -9.25 -12.09
N VAL A 27 -1.17 -9.15 -12.67
CA VAL A 27 -0.91 -9.53 -14.07
C VAL A 27 0.30 -10.46 -14.06
N ASP A 28 0.06 -11.76 -14.29
CA ASP A 28 1.00 -12.85 -14.07
C ASP A 28 1.69 -12.75 -12.69
N ASN A 29 2.96 -12.37 -12.63
CA ASN A 29 3.72 -12.25 -11.39
C ASN A 29 3.77 -10.82 -10.84
N MET A 30 3.18 -9.83 -11.50
CA MET A 30 3.15 -8.44 -11.04
C MET A 30 1.87 -8.18 -10.26
N VAL A 31 1.97 -7.59 -9.07
CA VAL A 31 0.83 -7.19 -8.24
C VAL A 31 0.90 -5.69 -7.98
N PHE A 32 -0.17 -4.98 -8.31
CA PHE A 32 -0.30 -3.54 -8.13
C PHE A 32 -1.43 -3.27 -7.13
N VAL A 33 -1.11 -2.65 -6.00
CA VAL A 33 -2.07 -2.27 -4.97
C VAL A 33 -2.36 -0.79 -5.10
N GLY A 34 -3.64 -0.44 -5.27
CA GLY A 34 -4.08 0.94 -5.38
C GLY A 34 -4.01 1.70 -4.05
N GLY A 35 -4.31 3.00 -4.13
CA GLY A 35 -4.35 3.91 -3.00
C GLY A 35 -5.16 3.34 -1.84
N THR A 36 -4.49 3.18 -0.70
CA THR A 36 -5.03 2.51 0.48
C THR A 36 -4.95 3.44 1.69
N THR A 37 -6.10 3.63 2.33
CA THR A 37 -6.29 4.45 3.54
C THR A 37 -6.78 3.62 4.73
N SER A 38 -6.91 4.27 5.89
CA SER A 38 -7.41 3.64 7.11
C SER A 38 -8.93 3.42 7.14
N THR A 39 -9.67 3.68 6.05
CA THR A 39 -11.12 3.47 6.01
C THR A 39 -11.53 2.01 6.13
N ASN A 40 -12.30 1.65 7.16
CA ASN A 40 -12.79 0.27 7.35
C ASN A 40 -14.02 -0.05 6.48
N SER A 41 -14.52 -1.29 6.57
CA SER A 41 -15.65 -1.78 5.78
C SER A 41 -16.97 -1.03 6.03
N LYS A 42 -17.09 -0.31 7.15
CA LYS A 42 -18.24 0.56 7.47
C LYS A 42 -18.08 1.96 6.89
N GLY A 43 -16.99 2.23 6.17
CA GLY A 43 -16.68 3.54 5.63
C GLY A 43 -16.17 4.54 6.68
N ILE A 44 -15.73 4.08 7.85
CA ILE A 44 -15.21 4.95 8.93
C ILE A 44 -13.70 5.07 8.78
N VAL A 45 -13.17 6.30 8.84
CA VAL A 45 -11.73 6.55 8.89
C VAL A 45 -11.24 6.26 10.31
N GLU A 46 -10.38 5.26 10.45
CA GLU A 46 -9.84 4.85 11.75
C GLU A 46 -8.59 5.65 12.08
N GLY A 47 -8.43 6.03 13.35
CA GLY A 47 -7.31 6.88 13.81
C GLY A 47 -7.38 8.32 13.31
N PRO A 48 -8.50 9.06 13.50
CA PRO A 48 -8.52 10.49 13.19
C PRO A 48 -7.40 11.20 13.95
N GLU A 49 -6.73 12.16 13.31
CA GLU A 49 -5.57 12.89 13.85
C GLU A 49 -4.30 12.05 14.11
N ASP A 50 -4.34 10.72 13.97
CA ASP A 50 -3.22 9.80 14.23
C ASP A 50 -2.64 9.23 12.93
N ILE A 51 -1.69 9.95 12.31
CA ILE A 51 -1.06 9.52 11.05
C ILE A 51 -0.28 8.19 11.21
N TYR A 52 0.27 7.91 12.40
CA TYR A 52 0.97 6.65 12.66
C TYR A 52 0.00 5.47 12.61
N LEU A 53 -1.13 5.58 13.31
CA LEU A 53 -2.17 4.54 13.30
C LEU A 53 -2.80 4.39 11.91
N GLN A 54 -3.09 5.48 11.21
CA GLN A 54 -3.60 5.42 9.84
C GLN A 54 -2.62 4.71 8.89
N THR A 55 -1.32 5.00 9.03
CA THR A 55 -0.26 4.34 8.26
C THR A 55 -0.25 2.83 8.55
N LYS A 56 -0.28 2.42 9.83
CA LYS A 56 -0.29 1.00 10.19
C LYS A 56 -1.50 0.24 9.63
N ILE A 57 -2.69 0.82 9.74
CA ILE A 57 -3.92 0.20 9.21
C ILE A 57 -3.84 0.07 7.69
N SER A 58 -3.36 1.12 7.00
CA SER A 58 -3.21 1.12 5.55
C SER A 58 -2.21 0.08 5.08
N LEU A 59 -1.04 0.01 5.73
CA LEU A 59 -0.02 -1.01 5.45
C LEU A 59 -0.50 -2.43 5.72
N LYS A 60 -1.31 -2.63 6.77
CA LYS A 60 -1.88 -3.94 7.05
C LYS A 60 -2.84 -4.40 5.94
N LYS A 61 -3.69 -3.51 5.45
CA LYS A 61 -4.58 -3.81 4.31
C LYS A 61 -3.80 -4.12 3.03
N ILE A 62 -2.70 -3.42 2.80
CA ILE A 62 -1.79 -3.71 1.68
C ILE A 62 -1.17 -5.11 1.83
N GLU A 63 -0.67 -5.45 3.01
CA GLU A 63 -0.16 -6.80 3.30
C GLU A 63 -1.23 -7.87 3.04
N ASP A 64 -2.45 -7.66 3.53
CA ASP A 64 -3.54 -8.63 3.40
C ASP A 64 -3.90 -8.91 1.93
N VAL A 65 -4.03 -7.87 1.09
CA VAL A 65 -4.34 -8.07 -0.33
C VAL A 65 -3.15 -8.63 -1.13
N LEU A 66 -1.92 -8.31 -0.75
CA LEU A 66 -0.73 -8.92 -1.35
C LEU A 66 -0.73 -10.43 -1.09
N LEU A 67 -1.00 -10.85 0.15
CA LEU A 67 -1.10 -12.26 0.52
C LEU A 67 -2.22 -12.97 -0.25
N GLU A 68 -3.38 -12.33 -0.39
CA GLU A 68 -4.50 -12.85 -1.21
C GLU A 68 -4.09 -13.03 -2.68
N ALA A 69 -3.31 -12.11 -3.23
CA ALA A 69 -2.77 -12.19 -4.59
C ALA A 69 -1.63 -13.20 -4.76
N GLY A 70 -1.15 -13.80 -3.67
CA GLY A 70 -0.04 -14.75 -3.64
C GLY A 70 1.35 -14.10 -3.62
N ALA A 71 1.44 -12.82 -3.22
CA ALA A 71 2.68 -12.11 -3.01
C ALA A 71 2.99 -11.96 -1.52
N ALA A 72 4.27 -12.03 -1.16
CA ALA A 72 4.76 -11.73 0.19
C ALA A 72 5.22 -10.28 0.31
N ILE A 73 5.24 -9.73 1.54
CA ILE A 73 5.79 -8.39 1.80
C ILE A 73 7.25 -8.25 1.39
N SER A 74 8.04 -9.33 1.44
CA SER A 74 9.42 -9.35 0.97
C SER A 74 9.58 -9.13 -0.54
N GLU A 75 8.49 -9.27 -1.30
CA GLU A 75 8.44 -9.15 -2.76
C GLU A 75 7.94 -7.77 -3.21
N VAL A 76 7.60 -6.90 -2.26
CA VAL A 76 7.29 -5.50 -2.53
C VAL A 76 8.55 -4.79 -3.00
N ILE A 77 8.48 -4.19 -4.18
CA ILE A 77 9.59 -3.48 -4.80
C ILE A 77 9.44 -1.96 -4.72
N ARG A 78 8.22 -1.45 -4.60
CA ARG A 78 7.91 -0.01 -4.58
C ARG A 78 6.80 0.30 -3.58
N VAL A 79 6.96 1.40 -2.86
CA VAL A 79 5.90 2.01 -2.05
C VAL A 79 5.83 3.51 -2.37
N ARG A 80 4.61 4.03 -2.53
CA ARG A 80 4.34 5.47 -2.70
C ARG A 80 3.45 5.91 -1.55
N ILE A 81 3.82 7.00 -0.89
CA ILE A 81 3.12 7.52 0.28
C ILE A 81 2.73 8.97 0.01
N TYR A 82 1.44 9.27 0.15
CA TYR A 82 0.89 10.61 0.06
C TYR A 82 0.40 11.02 1.44
N VAL A 83 0.87 12.17 1.94
CA VAL A 83 0.46 12.72 3.24
C VAL A 83 -0.12 14.11 3.07
N THR A 84 -1.01 14.53 3.98
CA THR A 84 -1.56 15.90 3.98
C THR A 84 -0.71 16.90 4.76
N ASP A 85 0.19 16.42 5.61
CA ASP A 85 1.14 17.22 6.38
C ASP A 85 2.50 16.50 6.45
N ILE A 86 3.47 16.97 5.66
CA ILE A 86 4.82 16.39 5.58
C ILE A 86 5.64 16.65 6.83
N THR A 87 5.26 17.64 7.66
CA THR A 87 5.96 17.89 8.92
C THR A 87 5.82 16.71 9.88
N ARG A 88 4.77 15.89 9.69
CA ARG A 88 4.48 14.65 10.41
C ARG A 88 5.07 13.39 9.76
N ALA A 89 5.89 13.53 8.71
CA ALA A 89 6.46 12.39 7.96
C ALA A 89 7.16 11.35 8.85
N GLN A 90 7.82 11.78 9.94
CA GLN A 90 8.52 10.86 10.85
C GLN A 90 7.57 9.86 11.54
N GLU A 91 6.35 10.27 11.88
CA GLU A 91 5.34 9.39 12.46
C GLU A 91 4.92 8.31 11.45
N CYS A 92 4.66 8.70 10.20
CA CYS A 92 4.34 7.77 9.11
C CYS A 92 5.53 6.82 8.81
N LEU A 93 6.74 7.36 8.68
CA LEU A 93 7.95 6.58 8.39
C LEU A 93 8.30 5.59 9.51
N LYS A 94 7.96 5.91 10.77
CA LYS A 94 8.09 4.97 11.88
C LYS A 94 7.21 3.73 11.64
N ALA A 95 5.92 3.91 11.36
CA ALA A 95 5.00 2.82 11.05
C ALA A 95 5.44 2.03 9.80
N TYR A 96 5.86 2.73 8.74
CA TYR A 96 6.44 2.11 7.54
C TYR A 96 7.64 1.23 7.85
N SER A 97 8.56 1.71 8.70
CA SER A 97 9.80 1.00 9.01
C SER A 97 9.56 -0.32 9.78
N GLU A 98 8.47 -0.42 10.54
CA GLU A 98 8.10 -1.64 11.26
C GLU A 98 7.85 -2.80 10.27
N LEU A 99 7.35 -2.50 9.07
CA LEU A 99 7.07 -3.50 8.03
C LEU A 99 8.22 -3.65 7.02
N PHE A 100 8.79 -2.55 6.53
CA PHE A 100 9.64 -2.58 5.33
C PHE A 100 11.16 -2.42 5.59
N LYS A 101 11.61 -2.28 6.85
CA LYS A 101 13.04 -2.01 7.15
C LYS A 101 14.00 -3.09 6.63
N SER A 102 13.61 -4.37 6.68
CA SER A 102 14.40 -5.48 6.15
C SER A 102 14.27 -5.65 4.64
N VAL A 103 13.07 -5.38 4.11
CA VAL A 103 12.69 -5.48 2.69
C VAL A 103 13.44 -4.43 1.86
N LYS A 104 13.33 -3.16 2.27
CA LYS A 104 13.90 -1.98 1.59
C LYS A 104 13.39 -1.79 0.13
N PRO A 105 12.07 -1.68 -0.11
CA PRO A 105 11.57 -1.30 -1.42
C PRO A 105 12.00 0.13 -1.75
N VAL A 106 11.97 0.51 -3.03
CA VAL A 106 12.09 1.93 -3.39
C VAL A 106 10.87 2.67 -2.84
N ILE A 107 11.10 3.85 -2.27
CA ILE A 107 10.05 4.64 -1.62
C ILE A 107 10.01 6.05 -2.19
N THR A 108 8.81 6.58 -2.37
CA THR A 108 8.57 8.01 -2.57
C THR A 108 7.51 8.45 -1.58
N MET A 109 7.74 9.60 -0.94
CA MET A 109 6.76 10.27 -0.08
C MET A 109 6.57 11.70 -0.59
N ALA A 110 5.32 12.14 -0.72
CA ALA A 110 4.98 13.49 -1.15
C ALA A 110 3.85 14.06 -0.27
N GLU A 111 3.92 15.37 -0.02
CA GLU A 111 2.77 16.11 0.50
C GLU A 111 1.78 16.37 -0.64
N VAL A 112 0.49 16.21 -0.35
CA VAL A 112 -0.60 16.55 -1.26
C VAL A 112 -1.58 17.49 -0.56
N SER A 113 -2.30 18.31 -1.32
CA SER A 113 -3.22 19.31 -0.75
C SER A 113 -4.43 18.71 -0.03
N ALA A 114 -4.85 17.50 -0.42
CA ALA A 114 -5.96 16.78 0.17
C ALA A 114 -5.94 15.30 -0.25
N LEU A 115 -6.61 14.46 0.54
CA LEU A 115 -6.96 13.08 0.22
C LEU A 115 -8.48 12.95 0.04
N ALA A 116 -8.97 11.72 -0.20
CA ALA A 116 -10.38 11.47 -0.52
C ALA A 116 -11.37 11.96 0.56
N ARG A 117 -10.93 12.06 1.83
CA ARG A 117 -11.72 12.61 2.94
C ARG A 117 -10.87 13.49 3.86
N PRO A 118 -11.44 14.50 4.53
CA PRO A 118 -10.70 15.38 5.43
C PRO A 118 -9.99 14.65 6.58
N GLU A 119 -10.54 13.52 7.05
CA GLU A 119 -9.97 12.74 8.13
C GLU A 119 -8.78 11.87 7.69
N HIS A 120 -8.56 11.72 6.38
CA HIS A 120 -7.41 10.99 5.86
C HIS A 120 -6.15 11.85 5.96
N LEU A 121 -5.13 11.30 6.62
CA LEU A 121 -3.82 11.93 6.78
C LEU A 121 -2.76 11.29 5.89
N VAL A 122 -3.01 10.06 5.45
CA VAL A 122 -2.08 9.27 4.63
C VAL A 122 -2.82 8.33 3.68
N GLU A 123 -2.29 8.19 2.48
CA GLU A 123 -2.69 7.20 1.48
C GLU A 123 -1.45 6.51 0.90
N ILE A 124 -1.51 5.19 0.73
CA ILE A 124 -0.33 4.38 0.37
C ILE A 124 -0.65 3.46 -0.80
N GLU A 125 0.27 3.38 -1.75
CA GLU A 125 0.28 2.40 -2.85
C GLU A 125 1.51 1.49 -2.75
N ALA A 126 1.40 0.27 -3.27
CA ALA A 126 2.51 -0.66 -3.30
C ALA A 126 2.50 -1.52 -4.57
N ASP A 127 3.70 -1.82 -5.09
CA ASP A 127 3.89 -2.75 -6.20
C ASP A 127 4.80 -3.90 -5.76
N ALA A 128 4.42 -5.12 -6.12
CA ALA A 128 5.17 -6.33 -5.82
C ALA A 128 5.40 -7.18 -7.07
N ILE A 129 6.47 -7.98 -7.05
CA ILE A 129 6.77 -8.97 -8.09
C ILE A 129 6.95 -10.32 -7.42
N ILE A 130 6.00 -11.23 -7.63
CA ILE A 130 6.04 -12.60 -7.11
C ILE A 130 7.28 -13.31 -7.64
N GLY A 131 8.00 -14.00 -6.75
CA GLY A 131 9.27 -14.65 -7.02
C GLY A 131 10.48 -13.72 -7.00
N SER A 132 10.30 -12.41 -6.74
CA SER A 132 11.44 -11.51 -6.58
C SER A 132 12.04 -11.63 -5.18
N TYR A 133 13.35 -11.84 -5.12
CA TYR A 133 14.09 -11.89 -3.86
C TYR A 133 15.22 -10.88 -3.88
N LYS A 134 15.43 -10.24 -2.73
CA LYS A 134 16.53 -9.30 -2.55
C LYS A 134 17.86 -10.05 -2.53
N VAL A 135 18.67 -9.83 -3.55
CA VAL A 135 20.07 -10.30 -3.58
C VAL A 135 20.91 -9.36 -2.74
N SER A 136 21.58 -9.88 -1.70
CA SER A 136 22.62 -9.12 -1.00
C SER A 136 23.79 -8.94 -1.96
N LYS A 137 24.10 -7.70 -2.36
CA LYS A 137 25.42 -7.42 -2.94
C LYS A 137 26.46 -7.75 -1.87
N SER A 138 27.31 -8.72 -2.13
CA SER A 138 28.60 -8.84 -1.44
C SER A 138 29.33 -7.53 -1.67
N ILE A 139 29.52 -6.78 -0.58
CA ILE A 139 30.41 -5.63 -0.59
C ILE A 139 31.81 -6.25 -0.63
N GLY A 140 32.42 -6.24 -1.82
CA GLY A 140 33.85 -6.52 -1.95
C GLY A 140 34.67 -5.37 -1.38
#